data_AF-A0A095VCF8-F1
#
_entry.id   AF-A0A095VCF8-F1
#
_cell.length_a   1.000
_cell.length_b   1.000
_cell.length_c   1.000
_cell.angle_alpha   90.00
_cell.angle_beta   90.00
_cell.angle_gamma   90.00
#
_symmetry.space_group_name_H-M   'P 1'
#
loop_
_entity.id
_entity.type
_entity.pdbx_description
1 polymer ?
#
loop_
_entity_poly.entity_id
_entity_poly.type
_entity_poly.pdbx_seq_one_letter_code
_entity_poly.pdbx_strand_id
1 'polypeptide(L)'
;MAGVLSTLLSGCAHQYPGGYTQVDSDKASHSLQFRYKPSQVNLTALNTTVADYCHQHGFDKVEPLPEENSAWSGEKTRWFQCNYSVDN
;
A
#
# COMPACT_ATOMS: atom_id res chain seq x y z
N MET A 1 2.94 -6.33 37.67
CA MET A 1 2.84 -5.55 36.43
C MET A 1 3.22 -6.47 35.28
N ALA A 2 2.23 -7.03 34.59
CA ALA A 2 2.48 -7.86 33.41
C ALA A 2 2.69 -6.92 32.21
N GLY A 3 3.94 -6.79 31.76
CA GLY A 3 4.28 -6.04 30.56
C GLY A 3 3.84 -6.82 29.34
N VAL A 4 2.88 -6.28 28.59
CA VAL A 4 2.49 -6.81 27.28
C VAL A 4 3.65 -6.51 26.33
N LEU A 5 4.45 -7.53 25.99
CA LEU A 5 5.39 -7.43 24.88
C LEU A 5 4.56 -7.38 23.59
N SER A 6 4.35 -6.17 23.08
CA SER A 6 3.87 -5.95 21.71
C SER A 6 4.93 -6.46 20.74
N THR A 7 4.83 -7.71 20.33
CA THR A 7 5.53 -8.23 19.16
C THR A 7 5.04 -7.44 17.96
N LEU A 8 5.81 -6.44 17.55
CA LEU A 8 5.68 -5.80 16.24
C LEU A 8 5.88 -6.92 15.21
N LEU A 9 4.80 -7.41 14.62
CA LEU A 9 4.88 -8.23 13.42
C LEU A 9 5.48 -7.34 12.34
N SER A 10 6.81 -7.36 12.20
CA SER A 10 7.47 -6.80 11.04
C SER A 10 7.06 -7.67 9.85
N GLY A 11 5.93 -7.33 9.21
CA GLY A 11 5.62 -7.82 7.88
C GLY A 11 6.85 -7.58 7.00
N CYS A 12 7.26 -8.60 6.24
CA CYS A 12 8.38 -8.46 5.33
C CYS A 12 8.04 -7.34 4.34
N ALA A 13 8.59 -6.15 4.57
CA ALA A 13 8.38 -5.02 3.68
C ALA A 13 8.97 -5.39 2.31
N HIS A 14 8.12 -5.47 1.29
CA HIS A 14 8.56 -5.86 -0.05
C HIS A 14 8.95 -4.61 -0.83
N GLN A 15 10.22 -4.51 -1.19
CA GLN A 15 10.74 -3.38 -1.94
C GLN A 15 10.69 -3.68 -3.44
N TYR A 16 10.10 -2.76 -4.20
CA TYR A 16 9.95 -2.89 -5.63
C TYR A 16 11.00 -2.03 -6.38
N PRO A 17 11.46 -2.47 -7.56
CA PRO A 17 12.43 -1.71 -8.36
C PRO A 17 12.01 -0.27 -8.72
N GLY A 18 10.71 0.03 -8.68
CA GLY A 18 10.16 1.36 -8.97
C GLY A 18 10.27 2.41 -7.85
N GLY A 19 11.05 2.15 -6.80
CA GLY A 19 11.29 3.12 -5.73
C GLY A 19 10.17 3.25 -4.70
N TYR A 20 9.38 2.18 -4.52
CA TYR A 20 8.33 2.08 -3.53
C TYR A 20 8.42 0.74 -2.78
N THR A 21 7.91 0.73 -1.56
CA THR A 21 7.93 -0.45 -0.69
C THR A 21 6.52 -0.69 -0.17
N GLN A 22 6.01 -1.91 -0.30
CA GLN A 22 4.79 -2.32 0.39
C GLN A 22 5.13 -2.47 1.87
N VAL A 23 4.45 -1.69 2.71
CA VAL A 23 4.71 -1.63 4.15
C VAL A 23 3.60 -2.24 4.98
N ASP A 24 2.38 -2.35 4.43
CA ASP A 24 1.25 -2.96 5.10
C ASP A 24 0.21 -3.48 4.09
N SER A 25 -0.71 -4.31 4.56
CA SER A 25 -1.88 -4.78 3.82
C SER A 25 -3.01 -5.13 4.78
N ASP A 26 -4.23 -4.72 4.45
CA ASP A 26 -5.44 -5.14 5.17
C ASP A 26 -6.28 -6.05 4.28
N LYS A 27 -6.44 -7.30 4.72
CA LYS A 27 -7.24 -8.30 4.01
C LYS A 27 -8.74 -8.05 4.11
N ALA A 28 -9.22 -7.42 5.18
CA ALA A 28 -10.65 -7.19 5.39
C ALA A 28 -11.18 -6.13 4.43
N SER A 29 -10.40 -5.08 4.17
CA SER A 29 -10.73 -4.02 3.22
C SER A 29 -10.11 -4.20 1.84
N HIS A 30 -9.35 -5.28 1.61
CA HIS A 30 -8.56 -5.50 0.39
C HIS A 30 -7.68 -4.30 0.01
N SER A 31 -6.97 -3.78 1.00
CA SER A 31 -6.13 -2.59 0.85
C SER A 31 -4.65 -2.90 0.99
N LEU A 32 -3.82 -2.20 0.22
CA LEU A 32 -2.36 -2.25 0.29
C LEU A 32 -1.80 -0.88 0.67
N GLN A 33 -0.84 -0.83 1.58
CA GLN A 33 -0.12 0.40 1.91
C GLN A 33 1.28 0.38 1.31
N PHE A 34 1.63 1.46 0.62
CA PHE A 34 2.97 1.68 0.08
C PHE A 34 3.60 2.90 0.70
N ARG A 35 4.92 2.83 0.88
CA ARG A 35 5.77 3.97 1.24
C ARG A 35 6.75 4.27 0.13
N TYR A 36 6.98 5.55 -0.15
CA TYR A 36 7.89 6.00 -1.20
C TYR A 36 8.32 7.47 -1.01
N LYS A 37 9.41 7.86 -1.68
CA LYS A 37 9.82 9.27 -1.82
C LYS A 37 9.12 9.87 -3.04
N PRO A 38 8.29 10.93 -2.90
CA PRO A 38 7.53 11.50 -4.03
C PRO A 38 8.40 11.95 -5.21
N SER A 39 9.63 12.38 -4.95
CA SER A 39 10.57 12.82 -5.98
C SER A 39 11.31 11.69 -6.71
N GLN A 40 11.18 10.43 -6.25
CA GLN A 40 11.94 9.28 -6.77
C GLN A 40 11.06 8.11 -7.21
N VAL A 41 9.78 8.11 -6.84
CA VAL A 41 8.87 7.01 -7.12
C VAL A 41 8.45 6.98 -8.59
N ASN A 42 8.44 5.79 -9.19
CA ASN A 42 7.77 5.55 -10.44
C ASN A 42 6.27 5.28 -10.17
N LEU A 43 5.46 6.34 -10.18
CA LEU A 43 4.02 6.25 -9.91
C LEU A 43 3.28 5.35 -10.90
N THR A 44 3.71 5.30 -12.16
CA THR A 44 3.12 4.41 -13.15
C THR A 44 3.33 2.94 -12.77
N ALA A 45 4.56 2.57 -12.41
CA ALA A 45 4.87 1.20 -11.97
C ALA A 45 4.16 0.82 -10.66
N LEU A 46 4.00 1.78 -9.73
CA LEU A 46 3.21 1.59 -8.51
C LEU A 46 1.73 1.32 -8.85
N ASN A 47 1.12 2.17 -9.68
CA ASN A 47 -0.28 2.02 -10.07
C ASN A 47 -0.53 0.70 -10.81
N THR A 48 0.37 0.29 -11.71
CA THR A 48 0.30 -1.02 -12.37
C THR A 48 0.39 -2.16 -11.36
N THR A 49 1.29 -2.09 -10.39
CA THR A 49 1.45 -3.13 -9.36
C THR A 49 0.16 -3.30 -8.54
N VAL A 50 -0.46 -2.20 -8.14
CA VAL A 50 -1.72 -2.24 -7.40
C VAL A 50 -2.86 -2.76 -8.28
N ALA A 51 -2.96 -2.30 -9.53
CA ALA A 51 -3.97 -2.76 -10.47
C ALA A 51 -3.86 -4.27 -10.72
N ASP A 52 -2.65 -4.77 -10.98
CA ASP A 52 -2.39 -6.20 -11.18
C ASP A 52 -2.77 -7.02 -9.96
N TYR A 53 -2.45 -6.53 -8.75
CA TYR A 53 -2.90 -7.16 -7.51
C TYR A 53 -4.42 -7.20 -7.42
N CYS A 54 -5.10 -6.07 -7.59
CA CYS A 54 -6.56 -6.01 -7.51
C CYS A 54 -7.22 -6.94 -8.53
N HIS A 55 -6.75 -6.95 -9.79
CA HIS A 55 -7.24 -7.84 -10.84
C HIS A 55 -7.03 -9.33 -10.52
N GLN A 56 -5.86 -9.71 -10.00
CA GLN A 56 -5.60 -11.09 -9.55
C GLN A 56 -6.53 -11.53 -8.42
N HIS A 57 -7.05 -10.57 -7.64
CA HIS A 57 -7.99 -10.80 -6.55
C HIS A 57 -9.46 -10.58 -6.95
N GLY A 58 -9.76 -10.38 -8.24
CA GLY A 58 -11.11 -10.28 -8.78
C GLY A 58 -11.71 -8.87 -8.79
N PHE A 59 -10.96 -7.86 -8.36
CA PHE A 59 -11.39 -6.46 -8.36
C PHE A 59 -10.98 -5.77 -9.67
N ASP A 60 -11.79 -4.83 -10.14
CA ASP A 60 -11.59 -4.09 -11.40
C ASP A 60 -11.37 -2.58 -11.18
N LYS A 61 -11.49 -2.10 -9.94
CA LYS A 61 -11.23 -0.72 -9.56
C LYS A 61 -10.16 -0.62 -8.47
N VAL A 62 -9.23 0.31 -8.65
CA VAL A 62 -8.29 0.75 -7.62
C VAL A 62 -8.71 2.12 -7.11
N GLU A 63 -8.93 2.25 -5.80
CA GLU A 63 -9.21 3.53 -5.14
C GLU A 63 -8.01 3.97 -4.32
N PRO A 64 -7.25 5.00 -4.75
CA PRO A 64 -6.16 5.57 -3.96
C PRO A 64 -6.73 6.43 -2.82
N LEU A 65 -6.37 6.09 -1.58
CA LEU A 65 -6.69 6.92 -0.43
C LEU A 65 -5.72 8.12 -0.32
N PRO A 66 -6.04 9.13 0.51
CA PRO A 66 -5.16 10.28 0.72
C PRO A 66 -3.74 9.88 1.09
N GLU A 67 -2.78 10.67 0.61
CA GLU A 67 -1.37 10.53 0.99
C GLU A 67 -1.14 11.04 2.41
N GLU A 68 -0.35 10.29 3.17
CA GLU A 68 0.02 10.62 4.54
C GLU A 68 1.54 10.79 4.66
N ASN A 69 1.98 11.52 5.69
CA ASN A 69 3.40 11.57 6.03
C ASN A 69 3.81 10.23 6.63
N SER A 70 4.92 9.68 6.14
CA SER A 70 5.51 8.51 6.80
C SER A 70 6.29 8.95 8.05
N ALA A 71 6.66 7.99 8.90
CA ALA A 71 7.60 8.23 10.00
C ALA A 71 9.01 8.62 9.53
N TRP A 72 9.33 8.48 8.24
CA TRP A 72 10.63 8.79 7.65
C TRP A 72 10.57 10.11 6.88
N SER A 73 11.53 10.98 7.15
CA SER A 73 11.59 12.33 6.58
C SER A 73 11.68 12.27 5.05
N GLY A 74 10.82 13.04 4.38
CA GLY A 74 10.76 13.11 2.92
C GLY A 74 10.01 11.95 2.24
N GLU A 75 9.48 11.00 3.00
CA GLU A 75 8.69 9.88 2.49
C GLU A 75 7.20 10.02 2.81
N LYS A 76 6.39 9.52 1.91
CA LYS A 76 4.93 9.46 2.02
C LYS A 76 4.48 8.01 2.11
N THR A 77 3.33 7.82 2.74
CA THR A 77 2.56 6.57 2.66
C THR A 77 1.25 6.82 1.93
N ARG A 78 0.78 5.83 1.18
CA ARG A 78 -0.55 5.84 0.57
C ARG A 78 -1.16 4.45 0.65
N TRP A 79 -2.42 4.40 1.07
CA TRP A 79 -3.25 3.21 0.96
C TRP A 79 -3.93 3.18 -0.41
N PHE A 80 -4.08 1.98 -0.95
CA PHE A 80 -4.86 1.71 -2.15
C PHE A 80 -5.84 0.59 -1.85
N GLN A 81 -7.11 0.84 -2.09
CA GLN A 81 -8.19 -0.11 -1.86
C GLN A 81 -8.63 -0.75 -3.18
N CYS A 82 -8.67 -2.09 -3.22
CA CYS A 82 -9.28 -2.81 -4.32
C CYS A 82 -10.80 -2.84 -4.16
N ASN A 83 -11.53 -2.37 -5.18
CA ASN A 83 -12.98 -2.25 -5.18
C ASN A 83 -13.56 -2.79 -6.50
N TYR A 84 -14.89 -2.94 -6.53
CA TYR A 84 -15.63 -3.21 -7.76
C TYR A 84 -16.12 -1.90 -8.38
N SER A 85 -16.06 -1.79 -9.70
CA SER A 85 -16.79 -0.77 -10.44
C SER A 85 -18.29 -1.05 -10.29
N VAL A 86 -19.03 -0.04 -9.86
CA VAL A 86 -20.50 -0.09 -9.89
C VAL A 86 -20.93 0.72 -11.11
N ASP A 87 -21.28 0.02 -12.17
CA ASP A 87 -21.91 0.62 -13.34
C ASP A 87 -23.40 0.87 -13.02
N ASN A 88 -23.87 2.11 -13.23
CA ASN A 88 -25.28 2.50 -13.13
C ASN A 88 -25.94 2.50 -14.51
#